data_AF-A0P4C9-F1
#
_entry.id   AF-A0P4C9-F1
#
_cell.length_a   1.000
_cell.length_b   1.000
_cell.length_c   1.000
_cell.angle_alpha   90.00
_cell.angle_beta   90.00
_cell.angle_gamma   90.00
#
_symmetry.space_group_name_H-M   'P 1'
#
loop_
_entity.id
_entity.type
_entity.pdbx_description
1 polymer ?
#
loop_
_entity_poly.entity_id
_entity_poly.type
_entity_poly.pdbx_seq_one_letter_code
_entity_poly.pdbx_strand_id
1 'polypeptide(L)'
;GRIKRPDYLVGIPHAGMMAFDVKAKSAYDECLLFDPAEMDKLACFSAYFHVSVSFACLDLDDPGRFYWVPLAGLIGRDTERRGKARVVPFPLADALAVDMSDPFIPAYARFGQKSLGL
;
A
#
# COMPACT_ATOMS: atom_id res chain seq x y z
N GLY A 1 -18.58 1.01 9.53
CA GLY A 1 -18.30 2.45 9.32
C GLY A 1 -17.79 2.68 7.91
N ARG A 2 -17.92 3.90 7.38
CA ARG A 2 -17.44 4.29 6.04
C ARG A 2 -15.96 4.67 6.00
N ILE A 3 -15.31 4.84 7.16
CA ILE A 3 -13.90 5.17 7.30
C ILE A 3 -13.22 4.04 8.08
N LYS A 4 -12.01 3.68 7.66
CA LYS A 4 -11.11 2.77 8.39
C LYS A 4 -9.92 3.57 8.92
N ARG A 5 -9.49 3.28 10.15
CA ARG A 5 -8.24 3.81 10.71
C ARG A 5 -7.06 2.99 10.19
N PRO A 6 -5.99 3.61 9.64
CA PRO A 6 -4.76 2.91 9.29
C PRO A 6 -4.05 2.38 10.54
N ASP A 7 -3.18 1.40 10.37
CA ASP A 7 -2.44 0.79 11.49
C ASP A 7 -1.38 1.75 12.05
N TYR A 8 -0.72 2.52 11.19
CA TYR A 8 0.31 3.47 11.57
C TYR A 8 0.15 4.83 10.89
N LEU A 9 0.53 5.88 11.61
CA LEU A 9 0.80 7.22 11.07
C LEU A 9 2.28 7.52 11.30
N VAL A 10 2.99 7.90 10.26
CA VAL A 10 4.42 8.20 10.31
C VAL A 10 4.63 9.66 9.93
N GLY A 11 5.19 10.42 10.87
CA GLY A 11 5.65 11.78 10.62
C GLY A 11 7.00 11.77 9.91
N ILE A 12 7.09 12.45 8.78
CA ILE A 12 8.29 12.54 7.97
C ILE A 12 8.86 13.95 8.14
N PRO A 13 10.08 14.10 8.69
CA PRO A 13 10.68 15.40 8.93
C PRO A 13 10.64 16.27 7.67
N HIS A 14 10.06 17.46 7.80
CA HIS A 14 9.94 18.48 6.73
C HIS A 14 9.10 18.08 5.49
N ALA A 15 8.62 16.84 5.38
CA ALA A 15 7.85 16.35 4.23
C ALA A 15 6.37 16.08 4.54
N GLY A 16 5.98 15.99 5.82
CA GLY A 16 4.58 15.86 6.24
C GLY A 16 4.29 14.55 6.96
N MET A 17 3.11 13.96 6.70
CA MET A 17 2.66 12.72 7.35
C MET A 17 2.19 11.71 6.30
N MET A 18 2.43 10.43 6.59
CA MET A 18 1.98 9.32 5.78
C MET A 18 1.29 8.27 6.65
N ALA A 19 0.28 7.61 6.11
CA ALA A 19 -0.46 6.54 6.76
C ALA A 19 -0.11 5.18 6.14
N PHE A 20 0.07 4.17 6.99
CA PHE A 20 0.30 2.80 6.57
C PHE A 20 -0.77 1.86 7.11
N ASP A 21 -1.32 1.04 6.23
CA ASP A 21 -2.16 -0.09 6.57
C ASP A 21 -1.36 -1.38 6.32
N VAL A 22 -1.13 -2.18 7.35
CA VAL A 22 -0.31 -3.37 7.27
C VAL A 22 -1.16 -4.55 6.80
N LYS A 23 -0.61 -5.32 5.88
CA LYS A 23 -1.22 -6.54 5.34
C LYS A 23 -0.21 -7.66 5.37
N ALA A 24 -0.68 -8.87 5.64
CA ALA A 24 0.05 -10.08 5.29
C ALA A 24 -0.57 -10.59 3.98
N LYS A 25 0.23 -10.72 2.92
CA LYS A 25 -0.24 -11.17 1.60
C LYS A 25 0.80 -12.09 0.97
N SER A 26 0.34 -13.19 0.38
CA SER A 26 1.10 -13.90 -0.64
C SER A 26 0.85 -13.23 -1.99
N ALA A 27 1.87 -13.24 -2.85
CA ALA A 27 1.70 -12.86 -4.24
C ALA A 27 1.00 -13.98 -5.01
N TYR A 28 0.01 -13.62 -5.83
CA TYR A 28 -0.67 -14.55 -6.73
C TYR A 28 -0.49 -14.05 -8.15
N ASP A 29 0.10 -14.86 -9.03
CA ASP A 29 0.45 -14.48 -10.40
C ASP A 29 1.20 -13.14 -10.46
N GLU A 30 2.25 -12.99 -9.64
CA GLU A 30 3.05 -11.75 -9.53
C GLU A 30 2.24 -10.50 -9.10
N CYS A 31 1.05 -10.69 -8.50
CA CYS A 31 0.18 -9.60 -8.07
C CYS A 31 -0.20 -9.72 -6.58
N LEU A 32 -0.29 -8.56 -5.92
CA LEU A 32 -0.95 -8.40 -4.63
C LEU A 32 -2.43 -8.10 -4.86
N LEU A 33 -3.31 -8.83 -4.18
CA LEU A 33 -4.76 -8.72 -4.36
C LEU A 33 -5.39 -7.89 -3.24
N PHE A 34 -6.13 -6.83 -3.58
CA PHE A 34 -6.76 -5.92 -2.61
C PHE A 34 -8.28 -5.99 -2.66
N ASP A 35 -8.95 -5.87 -1.50
CA ASP A 35 -10.42 -5.79 -1.43
C ASP A 35 -10.87 -4.35 -1.73
N PRO A 36 -11.69 -4.12 -2.77
CA PRO A 36 -12.22 -2.78 -3.09
C PRO A 36 -12.92 -2.13 -1.89
N ALA A 37 -13.67 -2.89 -1.08
CA ALA A 37 -14.40 -2.34 0.05
C ALA A 37 -13.48 -1.88 1.19
N GLU A 38 -12.27 -2.44 1.29
CA GLU A 38 -11.24 -1.96 2.20
C GLU A 38 -10.55 -0.72 1.66
N MET A 39 -10.22 -0.73 0.36
CA MET A 39 -9.65 0.42 -0.34
C MET A 39 -10.55 1.65 -0.20
N ASP A 40 -11.86 1.51 -0.41
CA ASP A 40 -12.82 2.62 -0.30
C ASP A 40 -12.81 3.26 1.09
N LYS A 41 -12.74 2.45 2.15
CA LYS A 41 -12.73 2.96 3.54
C LYS A 41 -11.45 3.72 3.86
N LEU A 42 -10.30 3.27 3.31
CA LEU A 42 -9.02 3.95 3.45
C LEU A 42 -8.93 5.19 2.53
N ALA A 43 -9.59 5.17 1.37
CA ALA A 43 -9.72 6.34 0.52
C ALA A 43 -10.53 7.44 1.21
N CYS A 44 -11.62 7.08 1.91
CA CYS A 44 -12.35 8.02 2.75
C CYS A 44 -11.47 8.59 3.87
N PHE A 45 -10.63 7.77 4.52
CA PHE A 45 -9.66 8.27 5.51
C PHE A 45 -8.67 9.27 4.87
N SER A 46 -8.05 8.89 3.76
CA SER A 46 -7.08 9.72 3.04
C SER A 46 -7.69 11.08 2.65
N ALA A 47 -8.90 11.08 2.11
CA ALA A 47 -9.62 12.29 1.72
C ALA A 47 -10.00 13.17 2.91
N TYR A 48 -10.44 12.58 4.02
CA TYR A 48 -10.92 13.33 5.18
C TYR A 48 -9.79 13.99 5.98
N PHE A 49 -8.65 13.32 6.09
CA PHE A 49 -7.49 13.80 6.87
C PHE A 49 -6.39 14.41 6.02
N HIS A 50 -6.53 14.42 4.69
CA HIS A 50 -5.53 14.91 3.75
C HIS A 50 -4.15 14.26 3.94
N VAL A 51 -4.14 12.94 4.19
CA VAL A 51 -2.91 12.14 4.40
C VAL A 51 -2.80 11.09 3.30
N SER A 52 -1.60 10.91 2.75
CA SER A 52 -1.32 9.83 1.81
C SER A 52 -1.36 8.47 2.52
N VAL A 53 -2.07 7.51 1.95
CA VAL A 53 -2.18 6.15 2.49
C VAL A 53 -1.42 5.18 1.59
N SER A 54 -0.65 4.28 2.19
CA SER A 54 -0.07 3.12 1.51
C SER A 54 -0.34 1.84 2.27
N PHE A 55 -0.38 0.74 1.54
CA PHE A 55 -0.38 -0.59 2.14
C PHE A 55 1.06 -1.06 2.32
N ALA A 56 1.42 -1.48 3.52
CA ALA A 56 2.67 -2.20 3.79
C ALA A 56 2.35 -3.70 3.82
N CYS A 57 2.60 -4.39 2.71
CA CYS A 57 2.29 -5.80 2.55
C CYS A 57 3.51 -6.64 2.92
N LEU A 58 3.49 -7.30 4.09
CA LEU A 58 4.45 -8.33 4.45
C LEU A 58 4.32 -9.48 3.45
N ASP A 59 5.44 -9.80 2.81
CA ASP A 59 5.57 -10.97 1.94
C ASP A 59 5.61 -12.23 2.81
N LEU A 60 4.63 -13.11 2.62
CA LEU A 60 4.55 -14.36 3.39
C LEU A 60 5.57 -15.40 2.93
N ASP A 61 6.09 -15.27 1.71
CA ASP A 61 7.09 -16.18 1.13
C ASP A 61 8.52 -15.73 1.51
N ASP A 62 8.73 -14.43 1.72
CA ASP A 62 9.98 -13.83 2.23
C ASP A 62 9.67 -12.84 3.36
N PRO A 63 9.58 -13.29 4.63
CA PRO A 63 9.25 -12.43 5.77
C PRO A 63 10.23 -11.29 6.05
N GLY A 64 11.40 -11.29 5.41
CA GLY A 64 12.34 -10.17 5.45
C GLY A 64 11.89 -8.97 4.60
N ARG A 65 10.82 -9.11 3.82
CA ARG A 65 10.42 -8.16 2.79
C ARG A 65 9.00 -7.63 2.98
N PHE A 66 8.85 -6.34 2.71
CA PHE A 66 7.58 -5.68 2.51
C PHE A 66 7.45 -5.19 1.07
N TYR A 67 6.21 -5.17 0.56
CA TYR A 67 5.83 -4.39 -0.60
C TYR A 67 4.99 -3.20 -0.17
N TRP A 68 5.48 -1.99 -0.47
CA TRP A 68 4.71 -0.77 -0.27
C TRP A 68 3.92 -0.45 -1.54
N VAL A 69 2.61 -0.33 -1.38
CA VAL A 69 1.67 -0.05 -2.46
C VAL A 69 0.91 1.25 -2.15
N PRO A 70 1.09 2.34 -2.91
CA PRO A 70 0.32 3.55 -2.70
C PRO A 70 -1.16 3.31 -2.99
N LEU A 71 -2.04 3.75 -2.09
CA LEU A 71 -3.49 3.67 -2.32
C LEU A 71 -3.89 4.36 -3.63
N ALA A 72 -3.25 5.50 -3.93
CA ALA A 72 -3.47 6.23 -5.18
C ALA A 72 -3.17 5.38 -6.43
N GLY A 73 -2.21 4.46 -6.35
CA GLY A 73 -1.88 3.54 -7.45
C GLY A 73 -2.92 2.43 -7.66
N LEU A 74 -3.84 2.22 -6.72
CA LEU A 74 -4.94 1.25 -6.81
C LEU A 74 -6.24 1.88 -7.32
N ILE A 75 -6.40 3.20 -7.17
CA ILE A 75 -7.60 3.93 -7.60
C ILE A 75 -7.67 3.89 -9.14
N GLY A 76 -8.81 3.50 -9.67
CA GLY A 76 -9.05 3.44 -11.12
C GLY A 76 -8.49 2.20 -11.82
N ARG A 77 -7.82 1.29 -11.11
CA ARG A 77 -7.49 -0.04 -11.64
C ARG A 77 -8.74 -0.91 -11.77
N ASP A 78 -8.72 -1.80 -12.76
CA ASP A 78 -9.82 -2.74 -12.99
C ASP A 78 -9.96 -3.72 -11.82
N THR A 79 -11.22 -3.98 -11.45
CA THR A 79 -11.55 -5.03 -10.49
C THR A 79 -11.71 -6.36 -11.18
N GLU A 80 -11.05 -7.39 -10.67
CA GLU A 80 -11.21 -8.78 -11.09
C GLU A 80 -12.11 -9.55 -10.11
N ARG A 81 -12.62 -10.70 -10.56
CA ARG A 81 -13.28 -11.66 -9.70
C ARG A 81 -12.42 -12.92 -9.58
N ARG A 82 -11.88 -13.18 -8.40
CA ARG A 82 -11.13 -14.42 -8.09
C ARG A 82 -11.97 -15.28 -7.14
N GLY A 83 -12.54 -16.35 -7.70
CA GLY A 83 -13.53 -17.19 -7.02
C GLY A 83 -14.80 -16.40 -6.64
N LYS A 84 -15.05 -16.25 -5.33
CA LYS A 84 -16.20 -15.50 -4.80
C LYS A 84 -15.86 -14.04 -4.45
N ALA A 85 -14.59 -13.66 -4.43
CA ALA A 85 -14.14 -12.33 -4.03
C ALA A 85 -13.96 -11.42 -5.26
N ARG A 86 -14.33 -10.15 -5.11
CA ARG A 86 -13.86 -9.09 -6.02
C ARG A 86 -12.56 -8.53 -5.47
N VAL A 87 -11.57 -8.39 -6.32
CA VAL A 87 -10.22 -7.95 -5.95
C VAL A 87 -9.69 -6.95 -6.96
N VAL A 88 -8.80 -6.06 -6.52
CA VAL A 88 -7.96 -5.25 -7.40
C VAL A 88 -6.56 -5.84 -7.39
N PRO A 89 -6.06 -6.38 -8.51
CA PRO A 89 -4.68 -6.84 -8.61
C PRO A 89 -3.72 -5.66 -8.74
N PHE A 90 -2.59 -5.75 -8.05
CA PHE A 90 -1.49 -4.81 -8.16
C PHE A 90 -0.18 -5.57 -8.42
N PRO A 91 0.46 -5.39 -9.59
CA PRO A 91 1.71 -6.07 -9.93
C PRO A 91 2.82 -5.76 -8.92
N LEU A 92 3.57 -6.79 -8.53
CA LEU A 92 4.74 -6.63 -7.67
C LEU A 92 5.80 -5.72 -8.30
N ALA A 93 5.93 -5.74 -9.63
CA ALA A 93 6.83 -4.87 -10.37
C ALA A 93 6.54 -3.37 -10.13
N ASP A 94 5.28 -3.01 -9.89
CA ASP A 94 4.85 -1.64 -9.61
C ASP A 94 5.00 -1.28 -8.14
N ALA A 95 5.07 -2.28 -7.25
CA ALA A 95 5.21 -2.06 -5.81
C ALA A 95 6.66 -1.71 -5.46
N LEU A 96 6.87 -0.97 -4.37
CA LEU A 96 8.22 -0.81 -3.84
C LEU A 96 8.52 -1.99 -2.91
N ALA A 97 9.48 -2.82 -3.28
CA ALA A 97 10.08 -3.78 -2.36
C ALA A 97 10.97 -3.05 -1.34
N VAL A 98 10.76 -3.34 -0.06
CA VAL A 98 11.49 -2.77 1.08
C VAL A 98 11.95 -3.92 1.97
N ASP A 99 13.24 -3.97 2.28
CA ASP A 99 13.77 -4.93 3.25
C ASP A 99 13.46 -4.43 4.67
N MET A 100 13.13 -5.33 5.60
CA MET A 100 12.90 -4.98 7.01
C MET A 100 14.11 -4.35 7.70
N SER A 101 15.31 -4.66 7.22
CA SER A 101 16.55 -4.04 7.70
C SER A 101 16.79 -2.64 7.13
N ASP A 102 16.05 -2.22 6.11
CA ASP A 102 16.21 -0.89 5.52
C ASP A 102 15.75 0.19 6.50
N PRO A 103 16.57 1.22 6.75
CA PRO A 103 16.12 2.38 7.51
C PRO A 103 14.95 3.07 6.79
N PHE A 104 13.96 3.49 7.56
CA PHE A 104 12.70 4.03 7.03
C PHE A 104 12.89 5.21 6.06
N ILE A 105 13.76 6.17 6.39
CA ILE A 105 13.94 7.39 5.59
C ILE A 105 14.52 7.08 4.18
N PRO A 106 15.60 6.30 4.03
CA PRO A 106 16.02 5.77 2.74
C PRO A 106 14.94 5.01 1.97
N ALA A 107 14.16 4.15 2.63
CA ALA A 107 13.07 3.43 1.99
C ALA A 107 11.99 4.39 1.46
N TYR A 108 11.61 5.38 2.26
CA TYR A 108 10.68 6.44 1.87
C TYR A 108 11.19 7.27 0.69
N ALA A 109 12.48 7.61 0.65
CA ALA A 109 13.04 8.36 -0.48
C ALA A 109 12.88 7.60 -1.81
N ARG A 110 13.17 6.29 -1.83
CA ARG A 110 12.93 5.42 -3.01
C ARG A 110 11.45 5.33 -3.34
N PHE A 111 10.59 5.27 -2.32
CA PHE A 111 9.13 5.25 -2.51
C PHE A 111 8.62 6.52 -3.17
N GLY A 112 9.12 7.68 -2.74
CA GLY A 112 8.80 8.97 -3.33
C GLY A 112 9.20 9.06 -4.80
N GLN A 113 10.42 8.64 -5.15
CA GLN A 113 10.91 8.59 -6.53
C GLN A 113 9.99 7.73 -7.42
N LYS A 114 9.76 6.48 -7.00
CA LYS A 114 8.91 5.55 -7.76
C LYS A 114 7.46 6.03 -7.91
N SER A 115 6.88 6.62 -6.86
CA SER A 115 5.51 7.14 -6.89
C SER A 115 5.36 8.40 -7.75
N LEU A 116 6.43 9.17 -7.93
CA LEU A 116 6.47 10.34 -8.81
C LEU A 116 6.85 10.01 -10.26
N GLY A 117 7.20 8.75 -10.55
CA GLY A 117 7.68 8.33 -11.87
C GLY A 117 9.07 8.87 -12.22
N LEU A 118 9.88 9.18 -11.19
CA LEU A 118 11.28 9.59 -11.29
C LEU A 118 12.21 8.40 -11.06
#